data_AF-A0A1U8V2C7-F1
#
_entry.id   AF-A0A1U8V2C7-F1
#
_cell.length_a   1.000
_cell.length_b   1.000
_cell.length_c   1.000
_cell.angle_alpha   90.00
_cell.angle_beta   90.00
_cell.angle_gamma   90.00
#
_symmetry.space_group_name_H-M   'P 1'
#
loop_
_entity.id
_entity.type
_entity.pdbx_description
1 polymer ?
#
loop_
_entity_poly.entity_id
_entity_poly.type
_entity_poly.pdbx_seq_one_letter_code
_entity_poly.pdbx_strand_id
1 'polypeptide(L)' 'NPFIIYRTERHQSVKDANPNAKNNDISKILGRQWQMETEHVREEYQKKSHDIKDEFKRLYPDYRYKPRKS' A
#
# COMPACT_ATOMS: atom_id res chain seq x y z
N ASN A 1 3.54 3.81 -3.52
CA ASN A 1 3.96 2.39 -3.50
C ASN A 1 2.69 1.57 -3.68
N PRO A 2 2.60 0.70 -4.69
CA PRO A 2 1.39 -0.09 -4.98
C PRO A 2 0.89 -0.89 -3.78
N PHE A 3 1.79 -1.51 -3.01
CA PHE A 3 1.42 -2.31 -1.85
C PHE A 3 0.76 -1.48 -0.73
N ILE A 4 1.12 -0.21 -0.58
CA ILE A 4 0.54 0.66 0.45
C ILE A 4 -0.93 0.96 0.13
N ILE A 5 -1.27 1.15 -1.14
CA ILE A 5 -2.65 1.35 -1.61
C ILE A 5 -3.46 0.06 -1.37
N TYR A 6 -2.96 -1.06 -1.87
CA TYR A 6 -3.57 -2.38 -1.68
C TYR A 6 -3.82 -2.72 -0.21
N ARG A 7 -2.80 -2.50 0.63
CA ARG A 7 -2.88 -2.72 2.08
C ARG A 7 -3.96 -1.85 2.68
N THR A 8 -4.01 -0.56 2.35
CA THR A 8 -4.97 0.38 2.96
C THR A 8 -6.41 -0.03 2.67
N GLU A 9 -6.71 -0.40 1.42
CA GLU A 9 -8.05 -0.84 1.02
C GLU A 9 -8.47 -2.15 1.72
N ARG A 10 -7.57 -3.12 1.88
CA ARG A 10 -7.89 -4.44 2.45
C ARG A 10 -7.66 -4.55 3.95
N HIS A 11 -6.96 -3.59 4.56
CA HIS A 11 -6.62 -3.62 5.98
C HIS A 11 -7.87 -3.72 6.84
N GLN A 12 -8.90 -2.93 6.53
CA GLN A 12 -10.15 -2.93 7.27
C GLN A 12 -10.83 -4.30 7.17
N SER A 13 -10.93 -4.87 5.98
CA SER A 13 -11.51 -6.21 5.77
C SER A 13 -10.78 -7.30 6.57
N VAL A 14 -9.43 -7.31 6.55
CA VAL A 14 -8.66 -8.31 7.32
C VAL A 14 -8.80 -8.09 8.82
N LYS A 15 -8.88 -6.83 9.27
CA LYS A 15 -9.11 -6.48 10.67
C LYS A 15 -10.50 -6.89 11.14
N ASP A 16 -11.52 -6.70 10.31
CA ASP A 16 -12.90 -7.11 10.64
C ASP A 16 -13.02 -8.64 10.69
N ALA A 17 -12.32 -9.35 9.80
CA ALA A 17 -12.22 -10.80 9.86
C ALA A 17 -11.38 -11.32 11.04
N ASN A 18 -10.42 -10.51 11.52
CA ASN A 18 -9.51 -10.87 12.62
C ASN A 18 -9.39 -9.71 13.63
N PRO A 19 -10.44 -9.45 14.43
CA PRO A 19 -10.48 -8.28 15.32
C PRO A 19 -9.40 -8.32 16.40
N ASN A 20 -8.89 -9.50 16.74
CA ASN A 20 -7.82 -9.71 17.71
C ASN A 20 -6.41 -9.71 17.10
N ALA A 21 -6.28 -9.69 15.77
CA ALA A 21 -4.98 -9.71 15.11
C ALA A 21 -4.26 -8.38 15.29
N LYS A 22 -2.96 -8.44 15.60
CA LYS A 22 -2.12 -7.24 15.69
C LYS A 22 -1.83 -6.73 14.28
N ASN A 23 -1.57 -5.43 14.15
CA ASN A 23 -1.22 -4.82 12.86
C ASN A 23 -0.03 -5.51 12.17
N ASN A 24 0.92 -6.06 12.94
CA ASN A 24 2.03 -6.85 12.40
C ASN A 24 1.53 -8.13 11.70
N ASP A 25 0.57 -8.82 12.29
CA ASP A 25 0.01 -10.05 11.72
C ASP A 25 -0.84 -9.74 10.49
N ILE A 26 -1.65 -8.67 10.54
CA ILE A 26 -2.41 -8.17 9.39
C ILE A 26 -1.46 -7.84 8.23
N SER A 27 -0.31 -7.20 8.52
CA SER A 27 0.68 -6.85 7.49
C SER A 27 1.35 -8.10 6.89
N LYS A 28 1.61 -9.14 7.69
CA LYS A 28 2.11 -10.44 7.20
C LYS A 28 1.08 -11.18 6.33
N ILE A 29 -0.21 -11.09 6.67
CA ILE A 29 -1.29 -11.71 5.89
C ILE A 29 -1.44 -10.98 4.55
N LEU A 30 -1.56 -9.65 4.58
CA LEU A 30 -1.69 -8.84 3.36
C LEU A 30 -0.47 -8.92 2.45
N GLY A 31 0.74 -9.02 3.03
CA GLY A 31 1.97 -9.24 2.25
C GLY A 31 1.94 -10.58 1.49
N ARG A 32 1.46 -11.65 2.12
CA ARG A 32 1.27 -12.95 1.47
C ARG A 32 0.18 -12.91 0.41
N GLN A 33 -0.96 -12.28 0.71
CA GLN A 33 -2.04 -12.11 -0.27
C GLN A 33 -1.57 -11.34 -1.50
N TRP A 34 -0.82 -10.25 -1.31
CA TRP A 34 -0.24 -9.47 -2.41
C TRP A 34 0.69 -10.30 -3.31
N GLN A 35 1.50 -11.19 -2.72
CA GLN A 35 2.37 -12.10 -3.49
C GLN A 35 1.62 -13.22 -4.22
N MET A 36 0.42 -13.57 -3.76
CA MET A 36 -0.45 -14.57 -4.40
C MET A 36 -1.48 -13.94 -5.36
N GLU A 37 -1.67 -12.63 -5.28
CA GLU A 37 -2.61 -11.88 -6.11
C GLU A 37 -2.22 -11.97 -7.58
N THR A 38 -3.20 -11.91 -8.48
CA THR A 38 -2.96 -12.00 -9.92
C THR A 38 -2.12 -10.84 -10.44
N GLU A 39 -1.37 -11.09 -11.53
CA GLU A 39 -0.52 -10.08 -12.16
C GLU A 39 -1.32 -8.86 -12.60
N HIS A 40 -2.50 -9.07 -13.20
CA HIS A 40 -3.41 -8.00 -13.61
C HIS A 40 -3.74 -7.03 -12.46
N VAL A 41 -4.10 -7.57 -11.29
CA VAL A 41 -4.41 -6.76 -10.13
C VAL A 41 -3.17 -5.99 -9.66
N ARG A 42 -1.99 -6.63 -9.65
CA ARG A 42 -0.73 -5.93 -9.29
C ARG A 42 -0.43 -4.77 -10.24
N GLU A 43 -0.63 -4.98 -11.54
CA GLU A 43 -0.47 -3.95 -12.57
C GLU A 43 -1.43 -2.78 -12.35
N GLU A 44 -2.69 -3.04 -12.01
CA GLU A 44 -3.65 -1.97 -11.69
C GLU A 44 -3.18 -1.11 -10.51
N TYR A 45 -2.75 -1.72 -9.41
CA TYR A 45 -2.21 -0.97 -8.26
C TYR A 45 -0.88 -0.29 -8.58
N GLN A 46 -0.08 -0.87 -9.47
CA GLN A 46 1.15 -0.25 -9.94
C GLN A 46 0.85 1.01 -10.72
N LYS A 47 -0.11 0.96 -11.66
CA LYS A 47 -0.59 2.14 -12.38
C LYS A 47 -1.14 3.21 -11.43
N LYS A 48 -2.05 2.84 -10.51
CA LYS A 48 -2.56 3.76 -9.47
C LYS A 48 -1.42 4.41 -8.67
N SER A 49 -0.41 3.63 -8.27
CA SER A 49 0.73 4.17 -7.53
C SER A 49 1.62 5.09 -8.37
N HIS A 50 1.70 4.88 -9.69
CA HIS A 50 2.42 5.77 -10.59
C HIS A 50 1.64 7.07 -10.77
N ASP A 51 0.34 6.99 -11.03
CA ASP A 51 -0.54 8.15 -11.20
C ASP A 51 -0.49 9.07 -9.98
N ILE A 52 -0.64 8.50 -8.76
CA ILE A 52 -0.54 9.27 -7.50
C ILE A 52 0.86 9.88 -7.34
N LYS A 53 1.92 9.15 -7.71
CA LYS A 53 3.29 9.65 -7.58
C LYS A 53 3.54 10.82 -8.53
N ASP A 54 3.02 10.74 -9.75
CA ASP A 54 3.22 11.77 -10.76
C ASP A 54 2.33 12.98 -10.51
N GLU A 55 1.10 12.79 -10.04
CA GLU A 55 0.26 13.87 -9.53
C GLU A 55 0.92 14.56 -8.33
N PHE A 56 1.44 13.78 -7.38
CA PHE A 56 2.14 14.33 -6.22
C PHE A 56 3.38 15.14 -6.63
N LYS A 57 4.19 14.67 -7.59
CA LYS A 57 5.32 15.45 -8.12
C LYS A 57 4.86 16.73 -8.82
N ARG A 58 3.72 16.69 -9.52
CA ARG A 58 3.16 17.87 -10.20
C ARG A 58 2.68 18.91 -9.19
N LEU A 59 1.99 18.47 -8.14
CA LEU A 59 1.47 19.35 -7.08
C LEU A 59 2.57 19.85 -6.14
N TYR A 60 3.59 19.03 -5.91
CA TYR A 60 4.70 19.33 -5.00
C TYR A 60 6.05 19.15 -5.69
N PRO A 61 6.40 20.01 -6.66
CA PRO A 61 7.66 19.90 -7.41
C PRO A 61 8.89 20.04 -6.50
N ASP A 62 8.78 20.79 -5.41
CA ASP A 62 9.86 21.02 -4.44
C ASP A 62 9.90 19.99 -3.30
N TYR A 63 8.99 19.02 -3.29
CA TYR A 63 8.97 18.03 -2.21
C TYR A 63 10.18 17.10 -2.29
N ARG A 64 11.04 17.18 -1.28
CA ARG A 64 12.10 16.20 -1.03
C ARG A 64 11.82 15.45 0.26
N TYR A 65 11.72 14.13 0.15
CA TYR A 65 11.64 13.25 1.30
C TYR A 65 12.89 13.41 2.17
N LYS A 66 12.71 13.96 3.37
CA LYS A 66 13.76 14.08 4.40
C LYS A 66 13.46 13.08 5.51
N PRO A 67 14.05 11.87 5.48
CA PRO A 67 13.85 10.91 6.56
C PRO A 67 14.36 11.53 7.87
N ARG A 68 13.53 11.51 8.92
CA ARG A 68 14.01 11.89 10.26
C ARG A 68 15.02 10.83 10.70
N LYS A 69 16.25 11.25 11.01
CA LYS A 69 17.19 10.41 11.74
C LYS A 69 16.65 10.28 13.16
N SER A 70 16.19 9.08 13.53
CA SER A 70 15.97 8.70 14.93
C SER A 70 17.29 8.33 15.59
#